data_AF-A0A0K8V559-F1
#
_entry.id   AF-A0A0K8V559-F1
#
_cell.length_a   1.000
_cell.length_b   1.000
_cell.length_c   1.000
_cell.angle_alpha   90.00
_cell.angle_beta   90.00
_cell.angle_gamma   90.00
#
_symmetry.space_group_name_H-M   'P 1'
#
loop_
_entity.id
_entity.type
_entity.pdbx_description
1 polymer ?
#
loop_
_entity_poly.entity_id
_entity_poly.type
_entity_poly.pdbx_seq_one_letter_code
_entity_poly.pdbx_strand_id
1 'polypeptide(L)'
;MAFLNLIFNYRALELAYIFLLVWYYCTLTIRESILKVNGSRIKGWWRAHHFISTAAAGVLLVWPQGEHWQLFRTQFMYFNVYINIVQYLQFGYQKGLLYRLKALGERHNMDITIEGFHSWMWRGLSFLLPFLFGGYTFQAYNAWTLYKLTTYPPGAPWHVSVMCGFFL
;
A
#
# COMPACT_ATOMS: atom_id res chain seq x y z
N MET A 1 -9.80 -8.85 2.62
CA MET A 1 -10.75 -7.84 3.14
C MET A 1 -11.19 -6.81 2.10
N ALA A 2 -10.29 -6.19 1.32
CA ALA A 2 -10.70 -5.23 0.26
C ALA A 2 -11.67 -5.83 -0.77
N PHE A 3 -11.39 -7.04 -1.27
CA PHE A 3 -12.29 -7.76 -2.19
C PHE A 3 -13.66 -8.05 -1.57
N LEU A 4 -13.70 -8.45 -0.30
CA LEU A 4 -14.98 -8.66 0.41
C LEU A 4 -15.77 -7.35 0.54
N ASN A 5 -15.12 -6.21 0.72
CA ASN A 5 -15.77 -4.90 0.74
C ASN A 5 -16.30 -4.46 -0.64
N LEU A 6 -15.81 -5.03 -1.75
CA LEU A 6 -16.40 -4.82 -3.08
C LEU A 6 -17.71 -5.57 -3.24
N ILE A 7 -17.82 -6.78 -2.66
CA ILE A 7 -19.02 -7.62 -2.74
C ILE A 7 -20.05 -7.21 -1.70
N PHE A 8 -19.60 -7.00 -0.47
CA PHE A 8 -20.43 -6.69 0.69
C PHE A 8 -20.24 -5.24 1.10
N ASN A 9 -21.26 -4.41 0.89
CA ASN A 9 -21.28 -3.03 1.38
C ASN A 9 -21.70 -2.97 2.85
N TYR A 10 -20.81 -3.43 3.73
CA TYR A 10 -21.04 -3.43 5.17
C TYR A 10 -20.03 -2.53 5.89
N ARG A 11 -20.52 -1.47 6.54
CA ARG A 11 -19.67 -0.44 7.15
C ARG A 11 -18.70 -0.98 8.21
N ALA A 12 -19.11 -1.96 9.02
CA ALA A 12 -18.20 -2.52 10.02
C ALA A 12 -17.05 -3.31 9.39
N LEU A 13 -17.30 -4.01 8.28
CA LEU A 13 -16.26 -4.70 7.51
C LEU A 13 -15.26 -3.71 6.88
N GLU A 14 -15.78 -2.57 6.41
CA GLU A 14 -14.96 -1.49 5.85
C GLU A 14 -14.10 -0.83 6.92
N LEU A 15 -14.69 -0.46 8.05
CA LEU A 15 -13.97 0.12 9.18
C LEU A 15 -12.94 -0.85 9.76
N ALA A 16 -13.27 -2.14 9.89
CA ALA A 16 -12.31 -3.15 10.29
C ALA A 16 -11.14 -3.25 9.30
N TYR A 17 -11.43 -3.19 8.00
CA TYR A 17 -10.38 -3.18 6.98
C TYR A 17 -9.47 -1.94 7.08
N ILE A 18 -10.05 -0.74 7.19
CA ILE A 18 -9.28 0.51 7.29
C ILE A 18 -8.49 0.55 8.61
N PHE A 19 -9.07 0.08 9.72
CA PHE A 19 -8.37 -0.08 10.99
C PHE A 19 -7.16 -1.01 10.87
N LEU A 20 -7.30 -2.14 10.16
CA LEU A 20 -6.19 -3.04 9.87
C LEU A 20 -5.10 -2.36 9.02
N LEU A 21 -5.45 -1.46 8.10
CA LEU A 21 -4.46 -0.66 7.36
C LEU A 21 -3.67 0.27 8.29
N VAL A 22 -4.34 0.96 9.21
CA VAL A 22 -3.68 1.80 10.23
C VAL A 22 -2.73 0.94 11.06
N TRP A 23 -3.22 -0.17 11.61
CA TRP A 23 -2.41 -1.09 12.41
C TRP A 23 -1.21 -1.62 11.63
N TYR A 24 -1.40 -2.02 10.37
CA TYR A 24 -0.35 -2.53 9.51
C TYR A 24 0.76 -1.50 9.28
N TYR A 25 0.41 -0.28 8.83
CA TYR A 25 1.40 0.75 8.54
C TYR A 25 2.08 1.31 9.81
N CYS A 26 1.36 1.39 10.93
CA CYS A 26 1.97 1.69 12.24
C CYS A 26 3.03 0.65 12.61
N THR A 27 2.67 -0.64 12.54
CA THR A 27 3.57 -1.74 12.90
C THR A 27 4.80 -1.76 11.98
N LEU A 28 4.60 -1.56 10.67
CA LEU A 28 5.67 -1.48 9.69
C LEU A 28 6.63 -0.32 9.98
N THR A 29 6.08 0.85 10.30
CA THR A 29 6.86 2.05 10.63
C THR A 29 7.72 1.85 11.89
N ILE A 30 7.14 1.25 12.93
CA ILE A 30 7.87 0.93 14.18
C ILE A 30 8.97 -0.10 13.89
N ARG A 31 8.64 -1.20 13.20
CA ARG A 31 9.59 -2.25 12.83
C ARG A 31 10.77 -1.68 12.06
N GLU A 32 10.52 -0.82 11.07
CA GLU A 32 11.58 -0.23 10.27
C GLU A 32 12.45 0.77 11.05
N SER A 33 11.85 1.49 11.99
CA SER A 33 12.60 2.38 12.88
C SER A 33 13.56 1.59 13.77
N ILE A 34 13.12 0.45 14.31
CA ILE A 34 13.97 -0.48 15.07
C ILE A 34 15.08 -1.04 14.19
N LEU A 35 14.74 -1.53 12.98
CA LEU A 35 15.73 -2.08 12.04
C LEU A 35 16.78 -1.04 11.65
N LYS A 36 16.39 0.22 11.49
CA LYS A 36 17.30 1.32 11.16
C LYS A 36 18.28 1.60 12.30
N VAL A 37 17.80 1.63 13.55
CA VAL A 37 18.66 1.77 14.74
C VAL A 37 19.60 0.57 14.88
N ASN A 38 19.14 -0.63 14.54
CA ASN A 38 19.96 -1.85 14.53
C ASN A 38 20.92 -1.96 13.32
N GLY A 39 21.15 -0.87 12.57
CA GLY A 39 22.15 -0.83 11.50
C GLY A 39 21.65 -1.21 10.10
N SER A 40 20.36 -1.47 9.90
CA SER A 40 19.82 -1.76 8.56
C SER A 40 19.92 -0.53 7.65
N ARG A 41 20.34 -0.75 6.39
CA ARG A 41 20.44 0.30 5.37
C ARG A 41 19.09 0.62 4.72
N ILE A 42 18.14 1.11 5.52
CA ILE A 42 16.83 1.56 5.03
C ILE A 42 16.94 3.00 4.51
N LYS A 43 16.32 3.26 3.34
CA LYS A 43 16.30 4.58 2.69
C LYS A 43 15.28 5.49 3.36
N GLY A 44 15.61 6.79 3.49
CA GLY A 44 14.76 7.77 4.18
C GLY A 44 13.39 7.96 3.53
N TRP A 45 13.33 8.01 2.20
CA TRP A 45 12.08 8.16 1.45
C TRP A 45 11.12 6.99 1.68
N TRP A 46 11.64 5.76 1.79
CA TRP A 46 10.85 4.56 2.04
C TRP A 46 10.17 4.62 3.41
N ARG A 47 10.93 5.04 4.43
CA ARG A 47 10.39 5.29 5.75
C ARG A 47 9.35 6.41 5.75
N ALA A 48 9.63 7.52 5.06
CA ALA A 48 8.70 8.64 4.95
C ALA A 48 7.37 8.21 4.32
N HIS A 49 7.43 7.37 3.27
CA HIS A 49 6.25 6.78 2.65
C HIS A 49 5.39 6.00 3.65
N HIS A 50 5.98 5.19 4.54
CA HIS A 50 5.21 4.46 5.57
C HIS A 50 4.57 5.37 6.62
N PHE A 51 5.25 6.45 7.02
CA PHE A 51 4.64 7.47 7.88
C PHE A 51 3.45 8.15 7.20
N ILE A 52 3.59 8.54 5.93
CA ILE A 52 2.52 9.15 5.14
C ILE A 52 1.35 8.18 5.00
N SER A 53 1.60 6.91 4.67
CA SER A 53 0.58 5.86 4.56
C SER A 53 -0.15 5.61 5.89
N THR A 54 0.55 5.72 7.02
CA THR A 54 -0.07 5.64 8.36
C THR A 54 -1.04 6.80 8.59
N ALA A 55 -0.61 8.03 8.29
CA ALA A 55 -1.45 9.21 8.43
C ALA A 55 -2.66 9.16 7.49
N ALA A 56 -2.46 8.75 6.23
CA ALA A 56 -3.52 8.58 5.24
C ALA A 56 -4.56 7.54 5.68
N ALA A 57 -4.11 6.38 6.21
CA ALA A 57 -5.01 5.37 6.76
C ALA A 57 -5.80 5.91 7.97
N GLY A 58 -5.18 6.75 8.80
CA GLY A 58 -5.85 7.42 9.92
C GLY A 58 -6.96 8.36 9.45
N VAL A 59 -6.70 9.19 8.43
CA VAL A 59 -7.70 10.08 7.81
C VAL A 59 -8.86 9.28 7.20
N LEU A 60 -8.57 8.17 6.52
CA LEU A 60 -9.59 7.26 5.98
C LEU A 60 -10.48 6.67 7.09
N LEU A 61 -9.91 6.35 8.25
CA LEU A 61 -10.65 5.74 9.36
C LEU A 61 -11.68 6.71 9.95
N VAL A 62 -11.31 7.99 10.08
CA VAL A 62 -12.18 9.03 10.63
C VAL A 62 -13.10 9.67 9.58
N TRP A 63 -12.91 9.36 8.29
CA TRP A 63 -13.78 9.87 7.23
C TRP A 63 -15.23 9.37 7.45
N PRO A 64 -16.19 10.30 7.71
CA PRO A 64 -17.58 9.93 7.95
C PRO A 64 -18.25 9.33 6.73
N GLN A 65 -19.27 8.50 6.95
CA GLN A 65 -20.14 8.07 5.87
C GLN A 65 -20.90 9.28 5.31
N GLY A 66 -20.84 9.47 4.00
CA GLY A 66 -21.48 10.56 3.31
C GLY A 66 -21.32 10.42 1.80
N GLU A 67 -21.90 11.37 1.05
CA GLU A 67 -21.90 11.35 -0.41
C GLU A 67 -20.48 11.25 -1.00
N HIS A 68 -19.56 12.11 -0.56
CA HIS A 68 -18.17 12.11 -1.05
C HIS A 68 -17.45 10.78 -0.78
N TRP A 69 -17.71 10.13 0.36
CA TRP A 69 -17.15 8.80 0.62
C TRP A 69 -17.71 7.78 -0.36
N GLN A 70 -19.03 7.74 -0.56
CA GLN A 70 -19.66 6.76 -1.44
C GLN A 70 -19.21 6.91 -2.90
N LEU A 71 -18.99 8.13 -3.37
CA LEU A 71 -18.46 8.41 -4.71
C LEU A 71 -17.03 7.89 -4.89
N PHE A 72 -16.19 7.96 -3.86
CA PHE A 72 -14.78 7.53 -3.94
C PHE A 72 -14.57 6.05 -3.57
N ARG A 73 -15.43 5.50 -2.70
CA ARG A 73 -15.29 4.21 -2.03
C ARG A 73 -14.93 3.07 -2.98
N THR A 74 -15.73 2.88 -4.03
CA THR A 74 -15.56 1.75 -4.95
C THR A 74 -14.20 1.81 -5.65
N GLN A 75 -13.80 3.00 -6.11
CA GLN A 75 -12.50 3.20 -6.74
C GLN A 75 -11.35 2.93 -5.75
N PHE A 76 -11.47 3.42 -4.51
CA PHE A 76 -10.51 3.15 -3.45
C PHE A 76 -10.38 1.64 -3.16
N MET A 77 -11.49 0.89 -3.14
CA MET A 77 -11.46 -0.55 -2.90
C MET A 77 -10.78 -1.31 -4.06
N TYR A 78 -11.02 -0.92 -5.32
CA TYR A 78 -10.29 -1.47 -6.46
C TYR A 78 -8.80 -1.18 -6.40
N PHE A 79 -8.43 0.06 -6.04
CA PHE A 79 -7.03 0.43 -5.84
C PHE A 79 -6.36 -0.43 -4.77
N ASN A 80 -7.04 -0.68 -3.65
CA ASN A 80 -6.50 -1.54 -2.61
C ASN A 80 -6.34 -2.99 -3.06
N VAL A 81 -7.30 -3.56 -3.79
CA VAL A 81 -7.15 -4.90 -4.37
C VAL A 81 -5.92 -4.95 -5.29
N TYR A 82 -5.78 -3.95 -6.17
CA TYR A 82 -4.64 -3.83 -7.06
C TYR A 82 -3.30 -3.75 -6.29
N ILE A 83 -3.19 -2.87 -5.29
CA ILE A 83 -1.97 -2.71 -4.49
C ILE A 83 -1.64 -3.99 -3.71
N ASN A 84 -2.63 -4.72 -3.19
CA ASN A 84 -2.37 -6.01 -2.52
C ASN A 84 -1.76 -7.04 -3.50
N ILE A 85 -2.19 -7.06 -4.77
CA ILE A 85 -1.58 -7.89 -5.81
C ILE A 85 -0.13 -7.45 -6.05
N VAL A 86 0.10 -6.14 -6.22
CA VAL A 86 1.46 -5.61 -6.42
C VAL A 86 2.37 -5.91 -5.24
N GLN A 87 1.88 -5.76 -4.01
CA GLN A 87 2.62 -6.09 -2.78
C GLN A 87 2.98 -7.57 -2.72
N TYR A 88 2.07 -8.47 -3.14
CA TYR A 88 2.37 -9.89 -3.22
C TYR A 88 3.47 -10.19 -4.24
N LEU A 89 3.42 -9.57 -5.43
CA LEU A 89 4.47 -9.69 -6.45
C LEU A 89 5.81 -9.12 -5.96
N GLN A 90 5.80 -7.97 -5.27
CA GLN A 90 6.98 -7.36 -4.66
C GLN A 90 7.58 -8.25 -3.57
N PHE A 91 6.75 -8.81 -2.69
CA PHE A 91 7.17 -9.71 -1.63
C PHE A 91 7.84 -10.95 -2.21
N GLY A 92 7.24 -11.53 -3.25
CA GLY A 92 7.85 -12.55 -4.09
C GLY A 92 9.23 -12.06 -4.50
N TYR A 93 9.31 -11.10 -5.42
CA TYR A 93 10.58 -10.57 -5.96
C TYR A 93 11.68 -10.34 -4.92
N GLN A 94 11.35 -9.70 -3.78
CA GLN A 94 12.30 -9.44 -2.69
C GLN A 94 12.83 -10.72 -2.02
N LYS A 95 11.96 -11.71 -1.78
CA LYS A 95 12.36 -13.01 -1.21
C LYS A 95 13.38 -13.73 -2.10
N GLY A 96 13.14 -13.75 -3.41
CA GLY A 96 14.07 -14.41 -4.36
C GLY A 96 15.37 -13.65 -4.57
N LEU A 97 15.33 -12.31 -4.57
CA LEU A 97 16.54 -11.49 -4.57
C LEU A 97 17.40 -11.79 -3.33
N LEU A 98 16.78 -11.83 -2.16
CA LEU A 98 17.46 -12.15 -0.90
C LEU A 98 18.08 -13.55 -0.93
N TYR A 99 17.35 -14.53 -1.44
CA TYR A 99 17.86 -15.89 -1.63
C TYR A 99 19.10 -15.90 -2.54
N ARG A 100 19.05 -15.21 -3.68
CA ARG A 100 20.19 -15.11 -4.61
C ARG A 100 21.41 -14.45 -3.96
N LEU A 101 21.22 -13.34 -3.25
CA LEU A 101 22.31 -12.66 -2.53
C LEU A 101 22.92 -13.56 -1.45
N LYS A 102 22.11 -14.36 -0.76
CA LYS A 102 22.59 -15.35 0.20
C LYS A 102 23.38 -16.47 -0.48
N ALA A 103 22.88 -17.01 -1.60
CA ALA A 103 23.53 -18.09 -2.34
C ALA A 103 24.85 -17.66 -2.99
N LEU A 104 24.98 -16.39 -3.37
CA LEU A 104 26.21 -15.78 -3.90
C LEU A 104 27.25 -15.45 -2.80
N GLY A 105 26.95 -15.70 -1.53
CA GLY A 105 27.86 -15.41 -0.41
C GLY A 105 27.92 -13.94 0.00
N GLU A 106 27.07 -13.07 -0.59
CA GLU A 106 27.02 -11.64 -0.25
C GLU A 106 26.15 -11.32 1.00
N ARG A 107 25.64 -12.34 1.72
CA ARG A 107 24.87 -12.15 2.99
C ARG A 107 25.03 -13.29 4.00
N HIS A 108 25.02 -12.95 5.29
CA HIS A 108 25.31 -13.85 6.42
C HIS A 108 24.14 -14.76 6.86
N ASN A 109 24.49 -16.03 7.15
CA ASN A 109 23.84 -17.27 7.63
C ASN A 109 22.37 -17.47 8.04
N MET A 110 21.46 -16.51 8.16
CA MET A 110 20.02 -16.81 8.43
C MET A 110 19.15 -16.25 7.30
N ASP A 111 18.71 -17.05 6.32
CA ASP A 111 17.35 -17.60 6.30
C ASP A 111 17.18 -18.99 5.63
N ILE A 112 16.01 -19.60 5.87
CA ILE A 112 15.55 -20.94 5.47
C ILE A 112 14.86 -20.88 4.10
N THR A 113 15.07 -21.90 3.26
CA THR A 113 14.48 -22.03 1.91
C THR A 113 13.08 -22.64 1.93
N ILE A 114 12.12 -21.99 1.27
CA ILE A 114 10.94 -22.70 0.75
C ILE A 114 10.73 -22.25 -0.70
N GLU A 115 10.79 -23.25 -1.59
CA GLU A 115 10.53 -23.20 -3.03
C GLU A 115 9.03 -23.12 -3.31
N GLY A 116 8.65 -22.32 -4.30
CA GLY A 116 7.26 -22.24 -4.75
C GLY A 116 6.97 -20.98 -5.55
N PHE A 117 7.68 -20.74 -6.65
CA PHE A 117 7.28 -19.84 -7.76
C PHE A 117 8.12 -20.16 -9.00
N HIS A 118 7.53 -20.10 -10.19
CA HIS A 118 8.19 -20.47 -11.45
C HIS A 118 9.45 -19.62 -11.73
N SER A 119 10.54 -20.28 -12.13
CA SER A 119 11.90 -19.71 -12.28
C SER A 119 11.98 -18.48 -13.20
N TRP A 120 11.05 -18.33 -14.14
CA TRP A 120 10.98 -17.21 -15.08
C TRP A 120 10.57 -15.87 -14.44
N MET A 121 9.70 -15.89 -13.42
CA MET A 121 9.20 -14.67 -12.75
C MET A 121 10.28 -13.93 -11.95
N TRP A 122 11.45 -14.57 -11.80
CA TRP A 122 12.60 -14.10 -11.03
C TRP A 122 13.73 -13.53 -11.89
N ARG A 123 13.59 -13.54 -13.22
CA ARG A 123 14.65 -13.10 -14.15
C ARG A 123 14.78 -11.57 -14.31
N GLY A 124 14.32 -10.78 -13.34
CA GLY A 124 14.69 -9.37 -13.23
C GLY A 124 13.58 -8.45 -12.73
N LEU A 125 13.98 -7.23 -12.35
CA LEU A 125 13.06 -6.16 -11.94
C LEU A 125 12.04 -5.80 -13.04
N SER A 126 12.39 -6.04 -14.31
CA SER A 126 11.58 -5.69 -15.48
C SER A 126 10.18 -6.29 -15.49
N PHE A 127 9.99 -7.49 -14.92
CA PHE A 127 8.65 -8.10 -14.78
C PHE A 127 7.75 -7.27 -13.86
N LEU A 128 8.33 -6.70 -12.81
CA LEU A 128 7.59 -5.97 -11.78
C LEU A 128 7.26 -4.53 -12.22
N LEU A 129 8.09 -3.94 -13.08
CA LEU A 129 7.93 -2.56 -13.56
C LEU A 129 6.52 -2.21 -14.09
N PRO A 130 5.88 -2.96 -15.01
CA PRO A 130 4.54 -2.59 -15.49
C PRO A 130 3.50 -2.53 -14.37
N PHE A 131 3.60 -3.38 -13.36
CA PHE A 131 2.70 -3.36 -12.21
C PHE A 131 2.98 -2.19 -11.27
N LEU A 132 4.24 -1.79 -11.13
CA LEU A 132 4.60 -0.59 -10.35
C LEU A 132 4.11 0.68 -11.02
N PHE A 133 4.36 0.82 -12.33
CA PHE A 133 3.87 1.97 -13.09
C PHE A 133 2.34 2.02 -13.11
N GLY A 134 1.66 0.88 -13.28
CA GLY A 134 0.21 0.82 -13.15
C GLY A 134 -0.28 1.27 -11.77
N GLY A 135 0.43 0.90 -10.70
CA GLY A 135 0.16 1.36 -9.34
C GLY A 135 0.28 2.86 -9.17
N TYR A 136 1.36 3.47 -9.64
CA TYR A 136 1.55 4.91 -9.60
C TYR A 136 0.51 5.67 -10.44
N THR A 137 0.16 5.15 -11.62
CA THR A 137 -0.90 5.73 -12.46
C THR A 137 -2.26 5.66 -11.76
N PHE A 138 -2.58 4.55 -11.10
CA PHE A 138 -3.82 4.43 -10.34
C PHE A 138 -3.80 5.33 -9.10
N GLN A 139 -2.65 5.49 -8.45
CA GLN A 139 -2.46 6.44 -7.35
C GLN A 139 -2.76 7.88 -7.81
N ALA A 140 -2.21 8.30 -8.96
CA ALA A 140 -2.50 9.60 -9.56
C ALA A 140 -3.98 9.74 -9.97
N TYR A 141 -4.61 8.68 -10.46
CA TYR A 141 -6.04 8.67 -10.77
C TYR A 141 -6.92 8.87 -9.53
N ASN A 142 -6.52 8.31 -8.38
CA ASN A 142 -7.17 8.58 -7.09
C ASN A 142 -7.03 10.05 -6.69
N ALA A 143 -5.82 10.61 -6.79
CA ALA A 143 -5.59 12.03 -6.52
C ALA A 143 -6.47 12.92 -7.42
N TRP A 144 -6.53 12.64 -8.73
CA TRP A 144 -7.38 13.37 -9.67
C TRP A 144 -8.87 13.28 -9.32
N THR A 145 -9.33 12.10 -8.91
CA THR A 145 -10.73 11.90 -8.52
C THR A 145 -11.07 12.68 -7.26
N LEU A 146 -10.21 12.61 -6.24
CA LEU A 146 -10.36 13.37 -5.01
C LEU A 146 -10.29 14.88 -5.26
N TYR A 147 -9.41 15.34 -6.13
CA TYR A 147 -9.34 16.74 -6.55
C TYR A 147 -10.69 17.22 -7.11
N LYS A 148 -11.31 16.46 -8.03
CA LYS A 148 -12.66 16.80 -8.53
C LYS A 148 -13.71 16.80 -7.42
N LEU A 149 -13.62 15.86 -6.47
CA LEU A 149 -14.54 15.80 -5.33
C LEU A 149 -14.38 16.97 -4.36
N THR A 150 -13.25 17.70 -4.37
CA THR A 150 -13.12 18.93 -3.59
C THR A 150 -13.97 20.08 -4.12
N THR A 151 -14.29 20.07 -5.43
CA THR A 151 -15.06 21.14 -6.08
C THR A 151 -16.51 20.75 -6.32
N TYR A 152 -16.79 19.48 -6.60
CA TYR A 152 -18.15 18.99 -6.85
C TYR A 152 -18.32 17.53 -6.38
N PRO A 153 -19.37 17.18 -5.61
CA PRO A 153 -20.46 18.03 -5.11
C PRO A 153 -20.02 19.00 -3.98
N PRO A 154 -20.75 20.11 -3.75
CA PRO A 154 -20.40 21.08 -2.72
C PRO A 154 -20.44 20.49 -1.31
N GLY A 155 -19.72 21.11 -0.37
CA GLY A 155 -19.68 20.66 1.03
C GLY A 155 -18.71 19.50 1.27
N ALA A 156 -17.67 19.36 0.45
CA ALA A 156 -16.62 18.36 0.64
C ALA A 156 -15.98 18.51 2.04
N PRO A 157 -15.93 17.44 2.85
CA PRO A 157 -15.24 17.48 4.13
C PRO A 157 -13.72 17.58 3.90
N TRP A 158 -13.01 18.12 4.88
CA TRP A 158 -11.55 18.30 4.83
C TRP A 158 -10.77 17.01 4.49
N HIS A 159 -11.33 15.84 4.83
CA HIS A 159 -10.80 14.52 4.48
C HIS A 159 -10.51 14.38 2.98
N VAL A 160 -11.38 14.91 2.10
CA VAL A 160 -11.20 14.83 0.63
C VAL A 160 -9.92 15.55 0.21
N SER A 161 -9.74 16.79 0.65
CA SER A 161 -8.58 17.61 0.32
C SER A 161 -7.29 17.04 0.88
N VAL A 162 -7.30 16.55 2.12
CA VAL A 162 -6.12 15.93 2.76
C VAL A 162 -5.75 14.62 2.06
N MET A 163 -6.73 13.77 1.75
CA MET A 163 -6.46 12.53 1.01
C MET A 163 -5.95 12.80 -0.40
N CYS A 164 -6.47 13.84 -1.09
CA CYS A 164 -5.93 14.26 -2.38
C CYS A 164 -4.42 14.55 -2.28
N GLY A 165 -4.00 15.28 -1.24
CA GLY A 165 -2.59 15.56 -0.99
C GLY A 165 -1.76 14.32 -0.69
N PHE A 166 -2.30 13.33 0.02
CA PHE A 166 -1.57 12.08 0.30
C PHE A 166 -1.42 11.15 -0.90
N PHE A 167 -2.30 11.24 -1.90
CA PHE A 167 -2.20 10.45 -3.12
C PHE A 167 -1.24 11.05 -4.17
N LEU A 168 -0.80 12.30 -4.02
CA LEU A 168 0.22 12.97 -4.86
C LEU A 168 1.64 12.65 -4.39
#